data_AF-A0A7Z9MRA2-F1
#
_entry.id   AF-A0A7Z9MRA2-F1
#
_cell.length_a   1.000
_cell.length_b   1.000
_cell.length_c   1.000
_cell.angle_alpha   90.00
_cell.angle_beta   90.00
_cell.angle_gamma   90.00
#
_symmetry.space_group_name_H-M   'P 1'
#
loop_
_entity.id
_entity.type
_entity.pdbx_description
1 polymer ?
#
loop_
_entity_poly.entity_id
_entity_poly.type
_entity_poly.pdbx_seq_one_letter_code
_entity_poly.pdbx_strand_id
1 'polypeptide(L)'
;MIRNYVVEYAFHKDEDGNVVRTKINKALRRFPKMFEMIETAVSNGYFGINSFSMVDCFVAPILTATNMWPEGEEATRNSIPIRDYLSQMSERQNFKNTVP
;
A
#
# COMPACT_ATOMS: atom_id res chain seq x y z
N MET A 1 -2.05 -7.57 -6.45
CA MET A 1 -0.71 -7.97 -5.96
C MET A 1 -0.53 -7.49 -4.50
N ILE A 2 -0.31 -6.20 -4.21
CA ILE A 2 -0.55 -5.61 -2.85
C ILE A 2 -2.04 -5.44 -2.59
N ARG A 3 -2.82 -5.01 -3.59
CA ARG A 3 -4.28 -4.96 -3.50
C ARG A 3 -4.92 -6.26 -3.01
N ASN A 4 -4.33 -7.42 -3.34
CA ASN A 4 -4.86 -8.71 -2.89
C ASN A 4 -4.65 -8.88 -1.39
N TYR A 5 -3.51 -8.46 -0.85
CA TYR A 5 -3.30 -8.45 0.59
C TYR A 5 -4.37 -7.61 1.30
N VAL A 6 -4.59 -6.38 0.83
CA VAL A 6 -5.59 -5.46 1.40
C VAL A 6 -7.01 -6.01 1.30
N VAL A 7 -7.41 -6.51 0.12
CA VAL A 7 -8.77 -7.04 -0.11
C VAL A 7 -9.04 -8.28 0.72
N GLU A 8 -8.08 -9.19 0.83
CA GLU A 8 -8.24 -10.43 1.59
C GLU A 8 -8.37 -10.13 3.09
N TYR A 9 -7.62 -9.15 3.60
CA TYR A 9 -7.78 -8.69 4.98
C TYR A 9 -9.12 -7.96 5.22
N ALA A 10 -9.54 -7.10 4.30
CA ALA A 10 -10.72 -6.24 4.48
C ALA A 10 -12.05 -7.00 4.30
N PHE A 11 -12.12 -7.96 3.38
CA PHE A 11 -13.39 -8.53 2.93
C PHE A 11 -13.50 -10.05 3.08
N HIS A 12 -12.39 -10.79 3.17
CA HIS A 12 -12.46 -12.25 3.28
C HIS A 12 -12.30 -12.70 4.73
N LYS A 13 -13.45 -12.86 5.36
CA LYS A 13 -13.60 -13.39 6.71
C LYS A 13 -14.31 -14.74 6.67
N ASP A 14 -14.04 -15.59 7.65
CA ASP A 14 -14.81 -16.82 7.88
C ASP A 14 -16.19 -16.50 8.50
N GLU A 15 -16.97 -17.55 8.77
CA GLU A 15 -18.33 -17.44 9.32
C GLU A 15 -18.36 -16.75 10.70
N ASP A 16 -17.24 -16.81 11.44
CA ASP A 16 -17.07 -16.17 12.74
C ASP A 16 -16.48 -14.75 12.63
N GLY A 17 -16.23 -14.26 11.41
CA GLY A 17 -15.68 -12.93 11.15
C GLY A 17 -14.15 -12.82 11.26
N ASN A 18 -13.45 -13.94 11.42
CA ASN A 18 -11.99 -13.99 11.52
C ASN A 18 -11.34 -13.93 10.15
N VAL A 19 -10.12 -13.39 10.10
CA VAL A 19 -9.36 -13.22 8.86
C VAL A 19 -8.83 -14.57 8.35
N VAL A 20 -9.12 -14.90 7.08
CA VAL A 20 -8.61 -16.11 6.44
C VAL A 20 -7.21 -15.88 5.86
N ARG A 21 -6.18 -16.37 6.56
CA ARG A 21 -4.76 -16.06 6.24
C ARG A 21 -4.18 -16.75 5.01
N THR A 22 -4.83 -17.77 4.44
CA THR A 22 -4.24 -18.60 3.37
C THR A 22 -3.80 -17.78 2.15
N LYS A 23 -4.65 -16.89 1.66
CA LYS A 23 -4.36 -16.03 0.51
C LYS A 23 -3.47 -14.85 0.87
N ILE A 24 -3.59 -14.34 2.11
CA ILE A 24 -2.72 -13.29 2.66
C ILE A 24 -1.27 -13.76 2.70
N ASN A 25 -0.99 -14.93 3.26
CA ASN A 25 0.36 -15.49 3.34
C ASN A 25 0.98 -15.69 1.95
N LYS A 26 0.17 -16.05 0.93
CA LYS A 26 0.63 -16.14 -0.45
C LYS A 26 0.97 -14.77 -1.04
N ALA A 27 0.22 -13.73 -0.70
CA ALA A 27 0.51 -12.36 -1.10
C ALA A 27 1.78 -11.83 -0.41
N LEU A 28 1.96 -12.10 0.89
CA LEU A 28 3.11 -11.70 1.68
C LEU A 28 4.44 -12.22 1.11
N ARG A 29 4.48 -13.45 0.58
CA ARG A 29 5.68 -13.97 -0.10
C ARG A 29 6.14 -13.13 -1.30
N ARG A 30 5.25 -12.32 -1.86
CA ARG A 30 5.57 -11.44 -2.99
C ARG A 30 5.89 -10.02 -2.56
N PHE A 31 5.71 -9.67 -1.28
CA PHE A 31 5.92 -8.30 -0.78
C PHE A 31 7.30 -7.74 -1.14
N PRO A 32 8.42 -8.44 -0.90
CA PRO A 32 9.74 -7.88 -1.19
C PRO A 32 9.88 -7.38 -2.62
N LYS A 33 9.54 -8.24 -3.60
CA LYS A 33 9.59 -7.89 -5.03
C LYS A 33 8.62 -6.77 -5.41
N MET A 34 7.44 -6.73 -4.78
CA MET A 34 6.45 -5.68 -5.07
C MET A 34 6.90 -4.33 -4.50
N PHE A 35 7.47 -4.31 -3.29
CA PHE A 35 7.99 -3.11 -2.66
C PHE A 35 9.17 -2.55 -3.44
N GLU A 36 10.12 -3.39 -3.86
CA GLU A 36 11.23 -2.99 -4.74
C GLU A 36 10.75 -2.32 -6.05
N MET A 37 9.73 -2.89 -6.69
CA MET A 37 9.13 -2.31 -7.89
C MET A 37 8.48 -0.95 -7.61
N ILE A 38 7.82 -0.79 -6.46
CA ILE A 38 7.13 0.44 -6.09
C ILE A 38 8.14 1.51 -5.67
N GLU A 39 9.18 1.16 -4.91
CA GLU A 39 10.31 2.03 -4.58
C GLU A 39 10.92 2.64 -5.84
N THR A 40 11.17 1.81 -6.84
CA THR A 40 11.67 2.26 -8.15
C THR A 40 10.68 3.21 -8.81
N ALA A 41 9.39 2.88 -8.81
CA ALA A 41 8.35 3.68 -9.44
C ALA A 41 8.15 5.05 -8.77
N VAL A 42 8.33 5.17 -7.44
CA VAL A 42 8.14 6.42 -6.69
C VAL A 42 9.45 7.18 -6.45
N SER A 43 10.58 6.70 -6.95
CA SER A 43 11.92 7.28 -6.72
C SER A 43 12.04 8.76 -7.10
N ASN A 44 11.19 9.25 -8.01
CA ASN A 44 11.12 10.65 -8.43
C ASN A 44 10.03 11.47 -7.71
N GLY A 45 9.49 10.97 -6.60
CA GLY A 45 8.48 11.64 -5.76
C GLY A 45 7.02 11.43 -6.18
N TYR A 46 6.78 10.95 -7.40
CA TYR A 46 5.45 10.51 -7.87
C TYR A 46 5.56 9.19 -8.61
N PHE A 47 4.44 8.50 -8.78
CA PHE A 47 4.45 7.17 -9.39
C PHE A 47 4.71 7.24 -10.90
N GLY A 48 5.85 6.70 -11.33
CA GLY A 48 6.24 6.49 -12.72
C GLY A 48 6.83 7.71 -13.43
N ILE A 49 6.32 8.91 -13.15
CA ILE A 49 6.81 10.18 -13.72
C ILE A 49 7.09 11.20 -12.60
N ASN A 50 7.74 12.32 -12.91
CA ASN A 50 8.12 13.35 -11.94
C ASN A 50 6.99 14.38 -11.65
N SER A 51 5.72 13.98 -11.78
CA SER A 51 4.58 14.85 -11.51
C SER A 51 3.35 14.07 -11.05
N PHE A 52 2.50 14.72 -10.26
CA PHE A 52 1.26 14.12 -9.79
C PHE A 52 0.35 13.74 -10.96
N SER A 53 -0.14 12.51 -10.94
CA SER A 53 -1.01 11.99 -11.99
C SER A 53 -2.16 11.18 -11.42
N MET A 54 -3.05 10.73 -12.32
CA MET A 54 -4.13 9.82 -11.97
C MET A 54 -3.62 8.49 -11.38
N VAL A 55 -2.38 8.08 -11.70
CA VAL A 55 -1.79 6.86 -11.15
C VAL A 55 -1.58 6.99 -9.63
N ASP A 56 -1.18 8.16 -9.15
CA ASP A 56 -1.02 8.43 -7.72
C ASP A 56 -2.36 8.34 -6.98
N CYS A 57 -3.46 8.82 -7.59
CA CYS A 57 -4.80 8.67 -7.03
C CYS A 57 -5.20 7.20 -6.83
N PHE A 58 -4.73 6.31 -7.70
CA PHE A 58 -5.04 4.88 -7.61
C PHE A 58 -4.12 4.14 -6.64
N VAL A 59 -2.83 4.50 -6.60
CA VAL A 59 -1.83 3.75 -5.85
C VAL A 59 -1.75 4.20 -4.40
N ALA A 60 -1.80 5.50 -4.12
CA ALA A 60 -1.61 6.03 -2.77
C ALA A 60 -2.61 5.44 -1.76
N PRO A 61 -3.93 5.36 -2.03
CA PRO A 61 -4.87 4.75 -1.08
C PRO A 61 -4.60 3.26 -0.82
N ILE A 62 -4.14 2.52 -1.83
CA ILE A 62 -3.80 1.10 -1.68
C ILE A 62 -2.57 0.93 -0.78
N LEU A 63 -1.55 1.77 -0.97
CA LEU A 63 -0.35 1.75 -0.14
C LEU A 63 -0.66 2.19 1.30
N THR A 64 -1.50 3.20 1.48
CA THR A 64 -1.94 3.62 2.82
C THR A 64 -2.76 2.53 3.51
N ALA A 65 -3.69 1.88 2.81
CA ALA A 65 -4.44 0.76 3.36
C ALA A 65 -3.54 -0.45 3.71
N THR A 66 -2.41 -0.60 3.04
CA THR A 66 -1.44 -1.66 3.37
C THR A 66 -0.89 -1.49 4.78
N ASN A 67 -0.79 -0.25 5.28
CA ASN A 67 -0.29 0.04 6.64
C ASN A 67 -1.32 -0.23 7.75
N MET A 68 -2.55 -0.65 7.41
CA MET A 68 -3.57 -0.97 8.43
C MET A 68 -3.26 -2.26 9.20
N TRP A 69 -2.33 -3.08 8.71
CA TRP A 69 -1.95 -4.37 9.29
C TRP A 69 -0.43 -4.46 9.50
N PRO A 70 0.04 -5.26 10.49
CA PRO A 70 1.44 -5.22 10.93
C PRO A 70 2.47 -5.51 9.83
N GLU A 71 2.18 -6.45 8.93
CA GLU A 71 3.16 -6.84 7.90
C GLU A 71 3.34 -5.76 6.84
N GLY A 72 2.27 -5.05 6.49
CA GLY A 72 2.33 -3.92 5.57
C GLY A 72 2.94 -2.68 6.21
N GLU A 73 2.63 -2.41 7.48
CA GLU A 73 3.28 -1.34 8.25
C GLU A 73 4.79 -1.56 8.36
N GLU A 74 5.22 -2.79 8.67
CA GLU A 74 6.65 -3.16 8.72
C GLU A 74 7.33 -2.97 7.37
N ALA A 75 6.71 -3.47 6.29
CA ALA A 75 7.26 -3.33 4.94
C ALA A 75 7.42 -1.85 4.53
N THR A 76 6.44 -1.00 4.84
CA THR A 76 6.52 0.44 4.55
C THR A 76 7.55 1.14 5.43
N ARG A 77 7.63 0.80 6.72
CA ARG A 77 8.62 1.37 7.64
C ARG A 77 10.07 1.08 7.20
N ASN A 78 10.31 -0.09 6.62
CA ASN A 78 11.62 -0.50 6.11
C ASN A 78 11.95 0.10 4.73
N SER A 79 11.02 0.80 4.09
CA SER A 79 11.17 1.39 2.76
C SER A 79 11.17 2.91 2.81
N ILE A 80 12.35 3.53 2.75
CA ILE A 80 12.50 5.00 2.75
C ILE A 80 11.74 5.64 1.57
N PRO A 81 11.89 5.19 0.31
CA PRO A 81 11.24 5.84 -0.83
C PRO A 81 9.71 5.82 -0.74
N ILE A 82 9.13 4.70 -0.28
CA ILE A 82 7.68 4.57 -0.12
C ILE A 82 7.18 5.44 1.04
N ARG A 83 7.92 5.49 2.14
CA ARG A 83 7.56 6.35 3.28
C ARG A 83 7.55 7.82 2.89
N ASP A 84 8.57 8.28 2.17
CA ASP A 84 8.68 9.67 1.74
C ASP A 84 7.56 10.02 0.74
N TYR A 85 7.28 9.12 -0.20
CA TYR A 85 6.14 9.23 -1.11
C TYR A 85 4.80 9.36 -0.37
N LEU A 86 4.55 8.48 0.61
CA LEU A 86 3.32 8.52 1.40
C LEU A 86 3.23 9.78 2.26
N SER A 87 4.35 10.26 2.82
CA SER A 87 4.41 11.52 3.55
C SER A 87 3.99 12.67 2.64
N GLN A 88 4.57 12.77 1.45
CA GLN A 88 4.21 13.78 0.45
C GLN A 88 2.73 13.69 0.03
N MET A 89 2.20 12.49 -0.16
CA MET A 89 0.76 12.32 -0.49
C MET A 89 -0.13 12.76 0.67
N SER A 90 0.28 12.49 1.92
CA SER A 90 -0.48 12.81 3.13
C SER A 90 -0.64 14.31 3.39
N GLU A 91 0.24 15.14 2.83
CA GLU A 91 0.15 16.61 2.96
C GLU A 91 -1.03 17.18 2.17
N ARG A 92 -1.53 16.46 1.16
CA ARG A 92 -2.56 16.96 0.22
C ARG A 92 -3.94 16.92 0.86
N GLN A 93 -4.67 18.03 0.79
CA GLN A 93 -5.99 18.13 1.43
C GLN A 93 -6.99 17.08 0.93
N ASN A 94 -7.02 16.84 -0.39
CA ASN A 94 -7.89 15.82 -0.97
C ASN A 94 -7.58 14.43 -0.42
N PHE A 95 -6.30 14.13 -0.20
CA PHE A 95 -5.89 12.86 0.38
C PHE A 95 -6.41 12.75 1.82
N LYS A 96 -6.13 13.76 2.68
CA LYS A 96 -6.60 13.82 4.09
C LYS A 96 -8.11 13.64 4.23
N ASN A 97 -8.88 14.16 3.27
CA ASN A 97 -10.34 14.08 3.30
C ASN A 97 -10.90 12.71 2.87
N THR A 98 -10.06 11.83 2.32
CA THR A 98 -10.50 10.55 1.73
C THR A 98 -9.74 9.33 2.26
N VAL A 99 -8.84 9.52 3.23
CA VAL A 99 -8.16 8.39 3.89
C VAL A 99 -9.22 7.59 4.68
N PRO A 100 -9.23 6.24 4.59
CA PRO A 100 -10.17 5.39 5.34
C PRO A 100 -10.04 5.49 6.86
#